data_AF-A0A972CD24-F1
#
_entry.id   AF-A0A972CD24-F1
#
_cell.length_a   1.000
_cell.length_b   1.000
_cell.length_c   1.000
_cell.angle_alpha   90.00
_cell.angle_beta   90.00
_cell.angle_gamma   90.00
#
_symmetry.space_group_name_H-M   'P 1'
#
loop_
_entity.id
_entity.type
_entity.pdbx_description
1 polymer ?
#
loop_
_entity_poly.entity_id
_entity_poly.type
_entity_poly.pdbx_seq_one_letter_code
_entity_poly.pdbx_strand_id
1 'polypeptide(L)'
;MQTKGLRGALRGSVILSALDRFSQSVYSAAKRSLIGGFLTGYQADLPKRSLLALFGEKLGLQRKISIPLKRAIGGACERSIIIHAVKRLVRLCLNIAMQVYGIGLFSAGMYSCIVYLVTRFALGNADADIINLLIGAAFAIVSVPLMFSAQSLGEAVTQSRLGSFIFMTLLGFRRETIYDGSPAVGKNTVAFVAGMVVGLSTYFVSPLTMLVGAAGLTGAYMLLSMPEIGVLLLFGALPFLPTMYIAGLTVVTAACYFLKYIRGKRVLVIELLDVAVAIFMLITLCSGIFSINRALSLKPALLYICFIFGYFLVVGLIRTPEWAGRCIAVLMLSAFAVAAIGIFENFFGQLSLNWIDAEMFEDIEGRVVSTFANPNVLAEYLIMTLPISLTALLAAKKPLARLAALVATVAISLCLVYTWSRGAWLGIIVALLIYFLIYSRKTLTLLCFGAFALPFLPLVLPSTVVTRFTSIGNLADTSTAYRVHIWMGSLNMARDVLLSGLGSGMGVFAAVYPQYALGGIEAAPHSHNLYLQIVIELGIFGLLAFIIAMISFARQTLSSHSGALDRDRTWFLYSVAGLCGVLAFLLQGMTDYVWYNYRIYAMFWLLVGLTSAVARQVAAEKNSSPCTL
;
A
#
# COMPACT_ATOMS: atom_id res chain seq x y z
N MET A 1 -13.88 24.44 -19.53
CA MET A 1 -14.11 25.79 -18.93
C MET A 1 -14.09 25.79 -17.39
N GLN A 2 -14.78 24.91 -16.65
CA GLN A 2 -14.75 24.84 -15.18
C GLN A 2 -13.40 24.39 -14.59
N THR A 3 -12.65 23.50 -15.25
CA THR A 3 -11.26 23.18 -14.87
C THR A 3 -10.31 24.35 -15.07
N LYS A 4 -10.61 25.28 -16.00
CA LYS A 4 -9.93 26.58 -16.12
C LYS A 4 -10.34 27.54 -14.98
N GLY A 5 -11.60 27.54 -14.56
CA GLY A 5 -12.10 28.32 -13.42
C GLY A 5 -11.53 27.88 -12.06
N LEU A 6 -11.51 26.58 -11.78
CA LEU A 6 -10.87 26.02 -10.58
C LEU A 6 -9.35 26.26 -10.60
N ARG A 7 -8.68 26.11 -11.76
CA ARG A 7 -7.27 26.49 -11.93
C ARG A 7 -7.03 27.99 -11.72
N GLY A 8 -7.95 28.85 -12.16
CA GLY A 8 -7.88 30.30 -11.95
C GLY A 8 -8.00 30.67 -10.47
N ALA A 9 -8.97 30.08 -9.76
CA ALA A 9 -9.14 30.25 -8.31
C ALA A 9 -7.95 29.69 -7.51
N LEU A 10 -7.40 28.53 -7.91
CA LEU A 10 -6.22 27.93 -7.27
C LEU A 10 -4.92 28.69 -7.57
N ARG A 11 -4.79 29.35 -8.73
CA ARG A 11 -3.64 30.21 -9.07
C ARG A 11 -3.72 31.60 -8.43
N GLY A 12 -4.93 32.11 -8.18
CA GLY A 12 -5.17 33.41 -7.54
C GLY A 12 -5.13 33.41 -6.01
N SER A 13 -5.06 32.24 -5.37
CA SER A 13 -5.02 32.15 -3.91
C SER A 13 -3.67 32.63 -3.34
N VAL A 14 -3.73 33.68 -2.52
CA VAL A 14 -2.56 34.24 -1.82
C VAL A 14 -1.88 33.19 -0.94
N ILE A 15 -2.66 32.36 -0.24
CA ILE A 15 -2.14 31.28 0.61
C ILE A 15 -1.41 30.22 -0.22
N LEU A 16 -2.01 29.80 -1.34
CA LEU A 16 -1.41 28.77 -2.20
C LEU A 16 -0.16 29.28 -2.93
N SER A 17 -0.11 30.56 -3.30
CA SER A 17 1.08 31.18 -3.88
C SER A 17 2.19 31.42 -2.85
N ALA A 18 1.84 31.72 -1.59
CA ALA A 18 2.80 31.78 -0.48
C ALA A 18 3.39 30.39 -0.17
N LEU A 19 2.55 29.35 -0.10
CA LEU A 19 2.99 27.96 0.06
C LEU A 19 3.85 27.48 -1.11
N ASP A 20 3.52 27.86 -2.35
CA ASP A 20 4.32 27.47 -3.51
C ASP A 20 5.69 28.18 -3.52
N ARG A 21 5.74 29.46 -3.13
CA ARG A 21 7.00 30.19 -2.94
C ARG A 21 7.84 29.63 -1.78
N PHE A 22 7.20 29.30 -0.65
CA PHE A 22 7.86 28.66 0.48
C PHE A 22 8.39 27.28 0.10
N SER A 23 7.57 26.46 -0.56
CA SER A 23 7.95 25.18 -1.13
C SER A 23 9.13 25.29 -2.08
N GLN A 24 9.10 26.21 -3.04
CA GLN A 24 10.21 26.44 -3.97
C GLN A 24 11.47 26.91 -3.22
N SER A 25 11.32 27.67 -2.14
CA SER A 25 12.43 28.08 -1.27
C SER A 25 13.01 26.88 -0.52
N VAL A 26 12.18 26.03 0.10
CA VAL A 26 12.61 24.80 0.78
C VAL A 26 13.21 23.81 -0.20
N TYR A 27 12.59 23.62 -1.37
CA TYR A 27 13.07 22.75 -2.43
C TYR A 27 14.41 23.23 -2.99
N SER A 28 14.54 24.53 -3.27
CA SER A 28 15.81 25.10 -3.74
C SER A 28 16.88 25.02 -2.66
N ALA A 29 16.55 25.26 -1.38
CA ALA A 29 17.46 25.08 -0.25
C ALA A 29 17.88 23.61 -0.08
N ALA A 30 16.94 22.67 -0.15
CA ALA A 30 17.19 21.24 -0.09
C ALA A 30 18.10 20.79 -1.25
N LYS A 31 17.76 21.14 -2.50
CA LYS A 31 18.57 20.84 -3.70
C LYS A 31 19.97 21.47 -3.65
N ARG A 32 20.14 22.59 -2.94
CA ARG A 32 21.44 23.28 -2.73
C ARG A 32 22.24 22.72 -1.54
N SER A 33 21.63 21.95 -0.64
CA SER A 33 22.32 21.33 0.50
C SER A 33 23.25 20.19 0.07
N LEU A 34 24.27 19.87 0.87
CA LEU A 34 25.16 18.72 0.62
C LEU A 34 24.38 17.40 0.50
N ILE A 35 23.36 17.22 1.34
CA ILE A 35 22.49 16.05 1.35
C ILE A 35 21.61 16.03 0.10
N GLY A 36 20.95 17.13 -0.26
CA GLY A 36 20.12 17.18 -1.47
C GLY A 36 20.93 17.07 -2.76
N GLY A 37 22.13 17.66 -2.82
CA GLY A 37 23.06 17.47 -3.94
C GLY A 37 23.52 16.02 -4.10
N PHE A 38 23.80 15.32 -2.98
CA PHE A 38 24.00 13.86 -3.01
C PHE A 38 22.73 13.14 -3.47
N LEU A 39 21.54 13.59 -3.00
CA LEU A 39 20.27 12.92 -3.26
C LEU A 39 19.79 13.04 -4.72
N THR A 40 20.07 14.16 -5.39
CA THR A 40 19.53 14.53 -6.71
C THR A 40 20.58 14.70 -7.82
N GLY A 41 21.87 14.57 -7.51
CA GLY A 41 23.02 15.04 -8.31
C GLY A 41 23.29 14.43 -9.70
N TYR A 42 22.36 13.69 -10.31
CA TYR A 42 22.48 13.22 -11.70
C TYR A 42 21.71 14.07 -12.72
N GLN A 43 20.83 14.97 -12.29
CA GLN A 43 20.19 15.94 -13.18
C GLN A 43 21.01 17.23 -13.23
N ALA A 44 21.86 17.34 -14.25
CA ALA A 44 22.44 18.60 -14.65
C ALA A 44 21.34 19.47 -15.29
N ASP A 45 20.85 20.44 -14.52
CA ASP A 45 20.56 21.81 -14.97
C ASP A 45 20.10 22.63 -13.75
N LEU A 46 20.91 23.60 -13.36
CA LEU A 46 20.70 24.49 -12.20
C LEU A 46 20.36 25.90 -12.72
N PRO A 47 19.22 26.50 -12.34
CA PRO A 47 19.00 27.91 -12.58
C PRO A 47 19.88 28.75 -11.64
N LYS A 48 20.69 29.61 -12.26
CA LYS A 48 21.64 30.54 -11.64
C LYS A 48 20.90 31.66 -10.91
N ARG A 49 21.16 31.85 -9.60
CA ARG A 49 21.20 33.13 -8.83
C ARG A 49 21.00 32.89 -7.31
N SER A 50 22.09 32.94 -6.53
CA SER A 50 22.12 33.24 -5.08
C SER A 50 23.57 33.18 -4.52
N LEU A 51 23.90 34.07 -3.57
CA LEU A 51 25.21 34.24 -2.90
C LEU A 51 25.75 32.98 -2.17
N LEU A 52 24.87 32.06 -1.74
CA LEU A 52 25.29 30.80 -1.10
C LEU A 52 25.80 29.75 -2.11
N ALA A 53 25.38 29.85 -3.38
CA ALA A 53 25.90 28.99 -4.45
C ALA A 53 27.38 29.30 -4.74
N LEU A 54 27.79 30.57 -4.62
CA LEU A 54 29.18 31.01 -4.72
C LEU A 54 30.09 30.42 -3.62
N PHE A 55 29.54 30.18 -2.42
CA PHE A 55 30.30 29.60 -1.30
C PHE A 55 30.50 28.08 -1.44
N GLY A 56 29.48 27.35 -1.92
CA GLY A 56 29.58 25.92 -2.22
C GLY A 56 30.44 25.61 -3.46
N GLU A 57 30.44 26.52 -4.45
CA GLU A 57 31.27 26.43 -5.64
C GLU A 57 32.76 26.71 -5.34
N LYS A 58 33.06 27.66 -4.43
CA LYS A 58 34.44 27.93 -3.94
C LYS A 58 35.12 26.73 -3.29
N LEU A 59 34.36 25.76 -2.79
CA LEU A 59 34.85 24.61 -2.03
C LEU A 59 34.82 23.28 -2.81
N GLY A 60 34.15 23.21 -3.97
CA GLY A 60 34.18 22.06 -4.89
C GLY A 60 33.72 20.69 -4.33
N LEU A 61 33.23 20.64 -3.08
CA LEU A 61 32.94 19.42 -2.33
C LEU A 61 31.82 18.55 -2.96
N GLN A 62 30.85 19.17 -3.63
CA GLN A 62 29.69 18.47 -4.21
C GLN A 62 30.06 17.50 -5.34
N ARG A 63 30.89 17.92 -6.30
CA ARG A 63 31.39 17.04 -7.40
C ARG A 63 32.54 16.14 -6.95
N LYS A 64 33.33 16.57 -5.96
CA LYS A 64 34.52 15.82 -5.49
C LYS A 64 34.22 14.61 -4.60
N ILE A 65 33.08 14.53 -3.90
CA ILE A 65 32.79 13.43 -2.95
C ILE A 65 31.59 12.56 -3.38
N SER A 66 30.44 13.16 -3.70
CA SER A 66 29.17 12.40 -3.89
C SER A 66 29.17 11.44 -5.08
N ILE A 67 29.57 11.93 -6.25
CA ILE A 67 29.64 11.18 -7.51
C ILE A 67 30.73 10.10 -7.45
N PRO A 68 31.98 10.38 -7.05
CA PRO A 68 33.00 9.35 -6.92
C PRO A 68 32.65 8.31 -5.85
N LEU A 69 32.01 8.68 -4.73
CA LEU A 69 31.54 7.72 -3.73
C LEU A 69 30.45 6.79 -4.29
N LYS A 70 29.44 7.32 -5.00
CA LYS A 70 28.42 6.48 -5.67
C LYS A 70 29.02 5.59 -6.76
N ARG A 71 30.00 6.09 -7.51
CA ARG A 71 30.76 5.29 -8.49
C ARG A 71 31.64 4.23 -7.82
N ALA A 72 32.25 4.53 -6.68
CA ALA A 72 33.04 3.59 -5.89
C ALA A 72 32.18 2.48 -5.30
N ILE A 73 31.04 2.83 -4.68
CA ILE A 73 30.05 1.87 -4.16
C ILE A 73 29.45 1.05 -5.31
N GLY A 74 29.07 1.70 -6.41
CA GLY A 74 28.59 1.05 -7.62
C GLY A 74 29.61 0.03 -8.16
N GLY A 75 30.87 0.46 -8.31
CA GLY A 75 31.98 -0.36 -8.76
C GLY A 75 32.38 -1.47 -7.77
N ALA A 76 32.20 -1.27 -6.46
CA ALA A 76 32.41 -2.30 -5.44
C ALA A 76 31.28 -3.35 -5.47
N CYS A 77 30.03 -2.93 -5.66
CA CYS A 77 28.91 -3.84 -5.88
C CYS A 77 29.03 -4.59 -7.22
N GLU A 78 29.54 -3.96 -8.27
CA GLU A 78 29.79 -4.63 -9.54
C GLU A 78 30.93 -5.64 -9.41
N ARG A 79 32.01 -5.30 -8.70
CA ARG A 79 33.11 -6.23 -8.41
C ARG A 79 32.80 -7.24 -7.29
N SER A 80 31.61 -7.18 -6.69
CA SER A 80 31.22 -8.09 -5.61
C SER A 80 31.14 -9.52 -6.13
N ILE A 81 31.98 -10.37 -5.55
CA ILE A 81 31.98 -11.82 -5.78
C ILE A 81 30.61 -12.41 -5.42
N ILE A 82 30.00 -11.94 -4.33
CA ILE A 82 28.69 -12.43 -3.85
C ILE A 82 27.59 -12.13 -4.88
N ILE A 83 27.50 -10.90 -5.38
CA ILE A 83 26.47 -10.54 -6.37
C ILE A 83 26.65 -11.34 -7.67
N HIS A 84 27.90 -11.56 -8.09
CA HIS A 84 28.21 -12.41 -9.25
C HIS A 84 27.85 -13.88 -8.99
N ALA A 85 28.18 -14.41 -7.82
CA ALA A 85 27.86 -15.79 -7.43
C ALA A 85 26.34 -16.03 -7.40
N VAL A 86 25.57 -15.11 -6.80
CA VAL A 86 24.10 -15.21 -6.75
C VAL A 86 23.49 -15.11 -8.15
N LYS A 87 23.93 -14.17 -8.99
CA LYS A 87 23.45 -14.09 -10.39
C LYS A 87 23.78 -15.36 -11.18
N ARG A 88 24.98 -15.92 -10.99
CA ARG A 88 25.41 -17.16 -11.65
C ARG A 88 24.57 -18.34 -11.16
N LEU A 89 24.30 -18.43 -9.86
CA LEU A 89 23.45 -19.45 -9.27
C LEU A 89 22.04 -19.40 -9.85
N VAL A 90 21.43 -18.21 -9.91
CA VAL A 90 20.08 -18.06 -10.47
C VAL A 90 20.03 -18.43 -11.95
N ARG A 91 21.01 -18.01 -12.76
CA ARG A 91 21.09 -18.46 -14.17
C ARG A 91 21.27 -19.97 -14.29
N LEU A 92 22.09 -20.56 -13.42
CA LEU A 92 22.29 -22.00 -13.40
C LEU A 92 20.97 -22.72 -13.08
N CYS A 93 20.20 -22.26 -12.09
CA CYS A 93 18.87 -22.79 -11.79
C CYS A 93 17.91 -22.67 -12.99
N LEU A 94 17.85 -21.49 -13.63
CA LEU A 94 16.97 -21.28 -14.78
C LEU A 94 17.34 -22.15 -16.00
N ASN A 95 18.63 -22.46 -16.18
CA ASN A 95 19.11 -23.24 -17.31
C ASN A 95 19.12 -24.76 -17.06
N ILE A 96 18.84 -25.23 -15.84
CA ILE A 96 18.71 -26.67 -15.56
C ILE A 96 17.43 -27.21 -16.22
N ALA A 97 17.52 -28.41 -16.81
CA ALA A 97 16.37 -29.09 -17.40
C ALA A 97 15.31 -29.47 -16.34
N MET A 98 14.03 -29.36 -16.66
CA MET A 98 12.92 -29.74 -15.76
C MET A 98 13.03 -31.20 -15.31
N GLN A 99 13.54 -32.09 -16.16
CA GLN A 99 13.85 -33.48 -15.81
C GLN A 99 14.77 -33.61 -14.59
N VAL A 100 15.77 -32.75 -14.46
CA VAL A 100 16.71 -32.75 -13.33
C VAL A 100 16.00 -32.35 -12.04
N TYR A 101 15.12 -31.35 -12.09
CA TYR A 101 14.25 -30.99 -10.96
C TYR A 101 13.30 -32.13 -10.58
N GLY A 102 12.73 -32.82 -11.57
CA GLY A 102 11.90 -34.00 -11.36
C GLY A 102 12.66 -35.10 -10.60
N ILE A 103 13.83 -35.52 -11.08
CA ILE A 103 14.64 -36.57 -10.42
C ILE A 103 15.00 -36.18 -8.98
N GLY A 104 15.38 -34.92 -8.76
CA GLY A 104 15.70 -34.40 -7.42
C GLY A 104 14.49 -34.40 -6.48
N LEU A 105 13.33 -33.91 -6.94
CA LEU A 105 12.08 -33.89 -6.17
C LEU A 105 11.56 -35.29 -5.88
N PHE A 106 11.69 -36.23 -6.83
CA PHE A 106 11.30 -37.62 -6.64
C PHE A 106 12.12 -38.26 -5.52
N SER A 107 13.45 -38.13 -5.60
CA SER A 107 14.38 -38.63 -4.59
C SER A 107 14.09 -37.98 -3.22
N ALA A 108 13.97 -36.65 -3.16
CA ALA A 108 13.63 -35.94 -1.93
C ALA A 108 12.30 -36.41 -1.33
N GLY A 109 11.25 -36.55 -2.15
CA GLY A 109 9.93 -37.01 -1.72
C GLY A 109 9.97 -38.43 -1.14
N MET A 110 10.60 -39.37 -1.85
CA MET A 110 10.74 -40.76 -1.37
C MET A 110 11.49 -40.84 -0.04
N TYR A 111 12.65 -40.21 0.07
CA TYR A 111 13.43 -40.24 1.31
C TYR A 111 12.72 -39.49 2.45
N SER A 112 11.96 -38.43 2.17
CA SER A 112 11.13 -37.76 3.19
C SER A 112 10.04 -38.68 3.75
N CYS A 113 9.38 -39.45 2.87
CA CYS A 113 8.39 -40.44 3.28
C CYS A 113 9.02 -41.56 4.13
N ILE A 114 10.20 -42.06 3.72
CA ILE A 114 10.94 -43.07 4.47
C ILE A 114 11.32 -42.54 5.86
N VAL A 115 11.87 -41.33 5.93
CA VAL A 115 12.24 -40.69 7.20
C VAL A 115 11.03 -40.57 8.12
N TYR A 116 9.87 -40.14 7.60
CA TYR A 116 8.64 -40.08 8.39
C TYR A 116 8.24 -41.46 8.91
N LEU A 117 8.21 -42.49 8.05
CA LEU A 117 7.81 -43.85 8.43
C LEU A 117 8.75 -44.43 9.50
N VAL A 118 10.06 -44.26 9.33
CA VAL A 118 11.07 -44.69 10.31
C VAL A 118 10.89 -43.94 11.63
N THR A 119 10.71 -42.63 11.59
CA THR A 119 10.53 -41.80 12.79
C THR A 119 9.26 -42.18 13.56
N ARG A 120 8.17 -42.44 12.84
CA ARG A 120 6.87 -42.81 13.42
C ARG A 120 6.85 -44.23 13.98
N PHE A 121 7.31 -45.20 13.21
CA PHE A 121 7.13 -46.63 13.50
C PHE A 121 8.36 -47.31 14.10
N ALA A 122 9.57 -46.94 13.67
CA ALA A 122 10.80 -47.57 14.17
C ALA A 122 11.37 -46.85 15.41
N LEU A 123 11.29 -45.52 15.46
CA LEU A 123 11.78 -44.71 16.58
C LEU A 123 10.70 -44.40 17.64
N GLY A 124 9.44 -44.82 17.40
CA GLY A 124 8.34 -44.68 18.36
C GLY A 124 7.92 -43.24 18.65
N ASN A 125 8.26 -42.27 17.80
CA ASN A 125 7.90 -40.88 18.01
C ASN A 125 6.43 -40.63 17.59
N ALA A 126 5.54 -40.61 18.60
CA ALA A 126 4.10 -40.41 18.42
C ALA A 126 3.71 -38.98 18.00
N ASP A 127 4.64 -38.03 18.02
CA ASP A 127 4.40 -36.62 17.64
C ASP A 127 4.84 -36.32 16.19
N ALA A 128 5.26 -37.33 15.43
CA ALA A 128 5.60 -37.15 14.02
C ALA A 128 4.38 -36.65 13.22
N ASP A 129 4.49 -35.43 12.70
CA ASP A 129 3.41 -34.75 11.95
C ASP A 129 3.16 -35.40 10.59
N ILE A 130 1.92 -35.84 10.36
CA ILE A 130 1.47 -36.47 9.11
C ILE A 130 1.63 -35.54 7.90
N ILE A 131 1.66 -34.22 8.12
CA ILE A 131 1.90 -33.23 7.06
C ILE A 131 3.24 -33.49 6.37
N ASN A 132 4.27 -33.97 7.09
CA ASN A 132 5.58 -34.27 6.50
C ASN A 132 5.50 -35.41 5.48
N LEU A 133 4.70 -36.44 5.77
CA LEU A 133 4.42 -37.53 4.82
C LEU A 133 3.67 -37.01 3.59
N LEU A 134 2.65 -36.18 3.80
CA LEU A 134 1.84 -35.64 2.70
C LEU A 134 2.67 -34.76 1.76
N ILE A 135 3.58 -33.93 2.30
CA ILE A 135 4.48 -33.12 1.49
C ILE A 135 5.50 -33.98 0.75
N GLY A 136 6.08 -34.99 1.41
CA GLY A 136 6.98 -35.95 0.75
C GLY A 136 6.30 -36.67 -0.41
N ALA A 137 5.06 -37.13 -0.21
CA ALA A 137 4.25 -37.75 -1.26
C ALA A 137 3.93 -36.76 -2.39
N ALA A 138 3.59 -35.52 -2.05
CA ALA A 138 3.34 -34.47 -3.04
C ALA A 138 4.57 -34.18 -3.90
N PHE A 139 5.78 -34.15 -3.32
CA PHE A 139 7.03 -34.02 -4.09
C PHE A 139 7.22 -35.16 -5.08
N ALA A 140 6.99 -36.40 -4.64
CA ALA A 140 7.06 -37.56 -5.53
C ALA A 140 6.03 -37.46 -6.66
N ILE A 141 4.78 -37.08 -6.39
CA ILE A 141 3.72 -36.97 -7.41
C ILE A 141 4.02 -35.84 -8.41
N VAL A 142 4.37 -34.64 -7.92
CA VAL A 142 4.69 -33.48 -8.78
C VAL A 142 5.94 -33.73 -9.63
N SER A 143 6.86 -34.57 -9.15
CA SER A 143 8.09 -34.88 -9.87
C SER A 143 7.91 -35.69 -11.16
N VAL A 144 6.89 -36.57 -11.22
CA VAL A 144 6.66 -37.48 -12.35
C VAL A 144 6.56 -36.75 -13.69
N PRO A 145 5.66 -35.75 -13.89
CA PRO A 145 5.59 -35.04 -15.16
C PRO A 145 6.86 -34.24 -15.48
N LEU A 146 7.59 -33.79 -14.47
CA LEU A 146 8.83 -33.03 -14.65
C LEU A 146 9.94 -33.90 -15.24
N MET A 147 10.02 -35.17 -14.84
CA MET A 147 11.03 -36.14 -15.32
C MET A 147 10.98 -36.39 -16.83
N PHE A 148 9.86 -36.09 -17.50
CA PHE A 148 9.69 -36.28 -18.93
C PHE A 148 9.91 -34.99 -19.76
N SER A 149 10.28 -33.87 -19.13
CA SER A 149 10.50 -32.60 -19.83
C SER A 149 11.98 -32.25 -19.96
N ALA A 150 12.46 -32.17 -21.20
CA ALA A 150 13.82 -31.74 -21.53
C ALA A 150 14.00 -30.22 -21.56
N GLN A 151 12.91 -29.45 -21.45
CA GLN A 151 12.96 -27.99 -21.45
C GLN A 151 13.71 -27.48 -20.21
N SER A 152 14.37 -26.32 -20.33
CA SER A 152 14.93 -25.63 -19.17
C SER A 152 13.83 -25.05 -18.28
N LEU A 153 14.10 -24.82 -17.00
CA LEU A 153 13.17 -24.13 -16.11
C LEU A 153 12.76 -22.75 -16.65
N GLY A 154 13.72 -21.99 -17.18
CA GLY A 154 13.48 -20.69 -17.79
C GLY A 154 12.54 -20.79 -19.00
N GLU A 155 12.76 -21.75 -19.89
CA GLU A 155 11.89 -22.02 -21.03
C GLU A 155 10.47 -22.42 -20.59
N ALA A 156 10.35 -23.36 -19.65
CA ALA A 156 9.05 -23.80 -19.13
C ALA A 156 8.26 -22.66 -18.46
N VAL A 157 8.94 -21.81 -17.68
CA VAL A 157 8.32 -20.63 -17.05
C VAL A 157 7.86 -19.62 -18.10
N THR A 158 8.65 -19.37 -19.15
CA THR A 158 8.30 -18.39 -20.17
C THR A 158 7.22 -18.86 -21.17
N GLN A 159 7.17 -20.16 -21.48
CA GLN A 159 6.17 -20.74 -22.38
C GLN A 159 4.84 -21.06 -21.68
N SER A 160 4.86 -21.37 -20.38
CA SER A 160 3.63 -21.64 -19.64
C SER A 160 2.75 -20.40 -19.47
N ARG A 161 1.42 -20.57 -19.62
CA ARG A 161 0.44 -19.48 -19.42
C ARG A 161 0.53 -18.89 -18.00
N LEU A 162 0.64 -19.77 -17.00
CA LEU A 162 0.75 -19.38 -15.59
C LEU A 162 2.08 -18.68 -15.28
N GLY A 163 3.22 -19.25 -15.71
CA GLY A 163 4.53 -18.66 -15.50
C GLY A 163 4.68 -17.31 -16.19
N SER A 164 4.23 -17.21 -17.44
CA SER A 164 4.20 -15.94 -18.18
C SER A 164 3.33 -14.89 -17.49
N PHE A 165 2.15 -15.27 -16.97
CA PHE A 165 1.31 -14.37 -16.20
C PHE A 165 1.99 -13.90 -14.90
N ILE A 166 2.54 -14.80 -14.10
CA ILE A 166 3.17 -14.46 -12.81
C ILE A 166 4.43 -13.61 -13.04
N PHE A 167 5.36 -14.08 -13.88
CA PHE A 167 6.67 -13.44 -13.98
C PHE A 167 6.67 -12.21 -14.91
N MET A 168 5.98 -12.26 -16.05
CA MET A 168 6.04 -11.18 -17.05
C MET A 168 4.92 -10.16 -16.83
N THR A 169 3.69 -10.64 -16.65
CA THR A 169 2.53 -9.75 -16.52
C THR A 169 2.47 -9.13 -15.13
N LEU A 170 2.52 -9.94 -14.07
CA LEU A 170 2.37 -9.51 -12.68
C LEU A 170 3.68 -8.92 -12.11
N LEU A 171 4.78 -9.68 -12.11
CA LEU A 171 6.05 -9.26 -11.53
C LEU A 171 6.91 -8.38 -12.46
N GLY A 172 6.59 -8.33 -13.76
CA GLY A 172 7.25 -7.43 -14.70
C GLY A 172 8.66 -7.78 -15.10
N PHE A 173 9.09 -9.03 -14.95
CA PHE A 173 10.31 -9.51 -15.55
C PHE A 173 10.23 -9.45 -17.09
N ARG A 174 11.38 -9.29 -17.74
CA ARG A 174 11.48 -9.43 -19.19
C ARG A 174 11.78 -10.88 -19.54
N ARG A 175 11.29 -11.34 -20.69
CA ARG A 175 11.47 -12.74 -21.14
C ARG A 175 12.95 -13.12 -21.20
N GLU A 176 13.77 -12.22 -21.73
CA GLU A 176 15.21 -12.42 -21.91
C GLU A 176 15.98 -12.47 -20.58
N THR A 177 15.37 -11.98 -19.49
CA THR A 177 15.98 -12.07 -18.15
C THR A 177 15.80 -13.45 -17.52
N ILE A 178 14.76 -14.18 -17.94
CA ILE A 178 14.43 -15.51 -17.43
C ILE A 178 14.94 -16.61 -18.36
N TYR A 179 14.84 -16.40 -19.68
CA TYR A 179 15.32 -17.34 -20.68
C TYR A 179 16.02 -16.58 -21.81
N ASP A 180 17.30 -16.88 -22.00
CA ASP A 180 18.16 -16.24 -23.00
C ASP A 180 18.43 -17.12 -24.24
N GLY A 181 17.74 -18.27 -24.35
CA GLY A 181 17.95 -19.23 -25.43
C GLY A 181 19.09 -20.23 -25.16
N SER A 182 19.71 -20.18 -23.98
CA SER A 182 20.74 -21.17 -23.60
C SER A 182 20.18 -22.58 -23.56
N PRO A 183 20.95 -23.61 -23.99
CA PRO A 183 20.52 -25.00 -23.94
C PRO A 183 20.36 -25.47 -22.48
N ALA A 184 19.42 -26.40 -22.27
CA ALA A 184 19.17 -26.97 -20.96
C ALA A 184 20.34 -27.85 -20.50
N VAL A 185 20.71 -27.74 -19.22
CA VAL A 185 21.78 -28.54 -18.60
C VAL A 185 21.19 -29.75 -17.89
N GLY A 186 21.57 -30.95 -18.33
CA GLY A 186 21.20 -32.23 -17.71
C GLY A 186 22.26 -32.75 -16.74
N LYS A 187 21.96 -32.79 -15.43
CA LYS A 187 22.84 -33.36 -14.39
C LYS A 187 22.06 -34.30 -13.45
N ASN A 188 21.51 -35.36 -14.03
CA ASN A 188 20.56 -36.26 -13.36
C ASN A 188 21.13 -36.93 -12.11
N THR A 189 22.37 -37.43 -12.14
CA THR A 189 23.02 -38.09 -10.99
C THR A 189 23.18 -37.13 -9.81
N VAL A 190 23.61 -35.89 -10.08
CA VAL A 190 23.78 -34.87 -9.03
C VAL A 190 22.44 -34.52 -8.40
N ALA A 191 21.38 -34.41 -9.20
CA ALA A 191 20.04 -34.14 -8.67
C ALA A 191 19.49 -35.28 -7.82
N PHE A 192 19.71 -36.54 -8.20
CA PHE A 192 19.28 -37.67 -7.38
C PHE A 192 19.95 -37.67 -6.00
N VAL A 193 21.27 -37.46 -5.96
CA VAL A 193 22.05 -37.38 -4.71
C VAL A 193 21.63 -36.17 -3.88
N ALA A 194 21.49 -34.99 -4.50
CA ALA A 194 21.02 -33.80 -3.80
C ALA A 194 19.61 -33.99 -3.23
N GLY A 195 18.70 -34.60 -4.00
CA GLY A 195 17.36 -34.96 -3.56
C GLY A 195 17.38 -35.91 -2.37
N MET A 196 18.24 -36.93 -2.38
CA MET A 196 18.40 -37.86 -1.27
C MET A 196 18.87 -37.13 -0.01
N VAL A 197 19.87 -36.25 -0.12
CA VAL A 197 20.36 -35.45 1.03
C VAL A 197 19.26 -34.55 1.58
N VAL A 198 18.50 -33.87 0.70
CA VAL A 198 17.34 -33.06 1.11
C VAL A 198 16.30 -33.92 1.81
N GLY A 199 15.93 -35.07 1.24
CA GLY A 199 14.95 -35.99 1.82
C GLY A 199 15.39 -36.56 3.17
N LEU A 200 16.67 -36.94 3.34
CA LEU A 200 17.21 -37.41 4.62
C LEU A 200 17.26 -36.28 5.67
N SER A 201 17.57 -35.05 5.25
CA SER A 201 17.59 -33.89 6.14
C SER A 201 16.21 -33.54 6.72
N THR A 202 15.13 -34.12 6.16
CA THR A 202 13.78 -33.94 6.70
C THR A 202 13.57 -34.54 8.09
N TYR A 203 14.53 -35.35 8.54
CA TYR A 203 14.61 -35.80 9.93
C TYR A 203 14.83 -34.64 10.90
N PHE A 204 15.59 -33.62 10.48
CA PHE A 204 15.94 -32.46 11.31
C PHE A 204 15.05 -31.24 11.04
N VAL A 205 14.60 -31.06 9.79
CA VAL A 205 13.90 -29.86 9.33
C VAL A 205 12.68 -30.27 8.53
N SER A 206 11.48 -29.80 8.89
CA SER A 206 10.27 -30.24 8.19
C SER A 206 10.33 -29.90 6.67
N PRO A 207 9.85 -30.77 5.78
CA PRO A 207 9.78 -30.50 4.35
C PRO A 207 9.07 -29.16 4.03
N LEU A 208 8.06 -28.80 4.83
CA LEU A 208 7.35 -27.53 4.71
C LEU A 208 8.27 -26.34 4.94
N THR A 209 9.06 -26.35 6.02
CA THR A 209 10.00 -25.26 6.32
C THR A 209 11.09 -25.13 5.27
N MET A 210 11.56 -26.24 4.69
CA MET A 210 12.50 -26.22 3.56
C MET A 210 11.90 -25.54 2.33
N LEU A 211 10.63 -25.86 2.00
CA LEU A 211 9.91 -25.26 0.88
C LEU A 211 9.67 -23.76 1.10
N VAL A 212 9.21 -23.38 2.28
CA VAL A 212 9.01 -21.97 2.67
C VAL A 212 10.34 -21.22 2.64
N GLY A 213 11.43 -21.84 3.10
CA GLY A 213 12.77 -21.28 3.03
C GLY A 213 13.25 -21.05 1.59
N ALA A 214 13.07 -22.04 0.70
CA ALA A 214 13.43 -21.91 -0.72
C ALA A 214 12.61 -20.84 -1.44
N ALA A 215 11.29 -20.77 -1.17
CA ALA A 215 10.41 -19.73 -1.67
C ALA A 215 10.80 -18.35 -1.14
N GLY A 216 11.15 -18.26 0.15
CA GLY A 216 11.62 -17.04 0.81
C GLY A 216 12.92 -16.51 0.22
N LEU A 217 13.91 -17.38 -0.01
CA LEU A 217 15.17 -17.02 -0.67
C LEU A 217 14.95 -16.52 -2.10
N THR A 218 14.08 -17.20 -2.84
CA THR A 218 13.68 -16.81 -4.20
C THR A 218 13.00 -15.44 -4.20
N GLY A 219 12.04 -15.23 -3.30
CA GLY A 219 11.36 -13.95 -3.10
C GLY A 219 12.31 -12.82 -2.69
N ALA A 220 13.25 -13.09 -1.79
CA ALA A 220 14.27 -12.13 -1.36
C ALA A 220 15.18 -11.71 -2.53
N TYR A 221 15.61 -12.67 -3.37
CA TYR A 221 16.37 -12.36 -4.58
C TYR A 221 15.56 -11.53 -5.57
N MET A 222 14.29 -11.85 -5.77
CA MET A 222 13.40 -11.08 -6.64
C MET A 222 13.21 -9.65 -6.14
N LEU A 223 13.00 -9.47 -4.84
CA LEU A 223 12.83 -8.16 -4.21
C LEU A 223 14.11 -7.32 -4.30
N LEU A 224 15.27 -7.94 -4.08
CA LEU A 224 16.57 -7.29 -4.26
C LEU A 224 16.78 -6.87 -5.73
N SER A 225 16.35 -7.71 -6.66
CA SER A 225 16.46 -7.47 -8.10
C SER A 225 15.48 -6.42 -8.61
N MET A 226 14.25 -6.40 -8.09
CA MET A 226 13.14 -5.50 -8.46
C MET A 226 12.31 -5.14 -7.21
N PRO A 227 12.69 -4.06 -6.47
CA PRO A 227 11.97 -3.62 -5.28
C PRO A 227 10.54 -3.14 -5.56
N GLU A 228 10.19 -2.87 -6.82
CA GLU A 228 8.81 -2.66 -7.24
C GLU A 228 7.88 -3.82 -6.85
N ILE A 229 8.40 -5.06 -6.82
CA ILE A 229 7.66 -6.24 -6.34
C ILE A 229 7.25 -6.06 -4.88
N GLY A 230 8.08 -5.42 -4.05
CA GLY A 230 7.75 -5.14 -2.65
C GLY A 230 6.52 -4.26 -2.51
N VAL A 231 6.39 -3.25 -3.36
CA VAL A 231 5.20 -2.39 -3.41
C VAL A 231 3.95 -3.18 -3.84
N LEU A 232 4.08 -4.07 -4.83
CA LEU A 232 2.98 -4.96 -5.22
C LEU A 232 2.54 -5.85 -4.05
N LEU A 233 3.51 -6.47 -3.37
CA LEU A 233 3.24 -7.33 -2.21
C LEU A 233 2.60 -6.53 -1.07
N LEU A 234 2.98 -5.26 -0.86
CA LEU A 234 2.32 -4.41 0.13
C LEU A 234 0.84 -4.21 -0.20
N PHE A 235 0.47 -3.84 -1.44
CA PHE A 235 -0.95 -3.70 -1.82
C PHE A 235 -1.74 -5.01 -1.74
N GLY A 236 -1.10 -6.14 -2.08
CA GLY A 236 -1.76 -7.45 -2.10
C GLY A 236 -1.91 -8.07 -0.72
N ALA A 237 -0.89 -7.98 0.13
CA ALA A 237 -0.81 -8.69 1.40
C ALA A 237 -1.36 -7.89 2.58
N LEU A 238 -1.47 -6.57 2.48
CA LEU A 238 -1.92 -5.68 3.56
C LEU A 238 -3.21 -6.12 4.26
N PRO A 239 -4.30 -6.49 3.57
CA PRO A 239 -5.51 -6.90 4.26
C PRO A 239 -5.37 -8.27 4.95
N PHE A 240 -4.49 -9.15 4.46
CA PHE A 240 -4.41 -10.54 4.92
C PHE A 240 -3.35 -10.79 6.00
N LEU A 241 -2.30 -9.97 6.05
CA LEU A 241 -1.19 -10.16 6.98
C LEU A 241 -1.27 -9.24 8.20
N PRO A 242 -0.78 -9.69 9.37
CA PRO A 242 -0.63 -8.83 10.54
C PRO A 242 0.33 -7.66 10.30
N THR A 243 0.11 -6.57 11.05
CA THR A 243 0.86 -5.30 10.95
C THR A 243 2.38 -5.47 10.91
N MET A 244 2.94 -6.34 11.75
CA MET A 244 4.40 -6.50 11.84
C MET A 244 5.01 -7.11 10.58
N TYR A 245 4.29 -7.98 9.87
CA TYR A 245 4.74 -8.53 8.59
C TYR A 245 4.73 -7.46 7.49
N ILE A 246 3.73 -6.58 7.47
CA ILE A 246 3.65 -5.44 6.53
C ILE A 246 4.75 -4.42 6.83
N ALA A 247 5.03 -4.15 8.11
CA ALA A 247 6.16 -3.30 8.52
C ALA A 247 7.50 -3.92 8.06
N GLY A 248 7.71 -5.22 8.32
CA GLY A 248 8.90 -5.94 7.86
C GLY A 248 9.08 -5.88 6.35
N LEU A 249 8.02 -6.13 5.57
CA LEU A 249 8.03 -6.03 4.11
C LEU A 249 8.35 -4.60 3.64
N THR A 250 7.84 -3.58 4.32
CA THR A 250 8.12 -2.17 4.03
C THR A 250 9.59 -1.86 4.28
N VAL A 251 10.16 -2.29 5.41
CA VAL A 251 11.58 -2.10 5.75
C VAL A 251 12.50 -2.82 4.76
N VAL A 252 12.21 -4.07 4.40
CA VAL A 252 13.03 -4.81 3.43
C VAL A 252 12.94 -4.15 2.05
N THR A 253 11.75 -3.72 1.62
CA THR A 253 11.56 -3.00 0.35
C THR A 253 12.33 -1.67 0.36
N ALA A 254 12.33 -0.96 1.48
CA ALA A 254 13.11 0.25 1.69
C ALA A 254 14.62 0.02 1.62
N ALA A 255 15.11 -1.05 2.26
CA ALA A 255 16.52 -1.44 2.17
C ALA A 255 16.90 -1.75 0.71
N CYS A 256 16.09 -2.54 -0.02
CA CYS A 256 16.33 -2.84 -1.43
C CYS A 256 16.31 -1.58 -2.32
N TYR A 257 15.37 -0.66 -2.07
CA TYR A 257 15.32 0.62 -2.77
C TYR A 257 16.57 1.47 -2.49
N PHE A 258 16.95 1.60 -1.23
CA PHE A 258 18.14 2.34 -0.80
C PHE A 258 19.43 1.75 -1.40
N LEU A 259 19.57 0.42 -1.43
CA LEU A 259 20.68 -0.27 -2.09
C LEU A 259 20.75 0.05 -3.59
N LYS A 260 19.62 0.11 -4.30
CA LYS A 260 19.61 0.55 -5.71
C LYS A 260 19.94 2.03 -5.87
N TYR A 261 19.50 2.84 -4.91
CA TYR A 261 19.73 4.27 -4.88
C TYR A 261 21.23 4.61 -4.71
N ILE A 262 21.90 4.03 -3.72
CA ILE A 262 23.35 4.25 -3.49
C ILE A 262 24.22 3.73 -4.65
N ARG A 263 23.73 2.73 -5.40
CA ARG A 263 24.36 2.21 -6.63
C ARG A 263 24.15 3.10 -7.86
N GLY A 264 23.47 4.24 -7.72
CA GLY A 264 23.16 5.14 -8.84
C GLY A 264 22.13 4.59 -9.83
N LYS A 265 21.43 3.49 -9.51
CA LYS A 265 20.40 2.90 -10.38
C LYS A 265 19.04 3.60 -10.26
N ARG A 266 18.91 4.54 -9.33
CA ARG A 266 17.69 5.34 -9.08
C ARG A 266 18.08 6.78 -8.79
N VAL A 267 17.19 7.71 -9.15
CA VAL A 267 17.32 9.14 -8.90
C VAL A 267 16.08 9.63 -8.17
N LEU A 268 16.24 10.39 -7.08
CA LEU A 268 15.10 10.97 -6.36
C LEU A 268 14.61 12.23 -7.07
N VAL A 269 13.30 12.31 -7.31
CA VAL A 269 12.62 13.51 -7.80
C VAL A 269 11.74 13.97 -6.64
N ILE A 270 12.06 15.14 -6.09
CA ILE A 270 11.34 15.72 -4.96
C ILE A 270 10.35 16.75 -5.51
N GLU A 271 9.12 16.73 -5.01
CA GLU A 271 8.06 17.70 -5.27
C GLU A 271 7.51 18.26 -3.94
N LEU A 272 6.64 19.28 -4.01
CA LEU A 272 6.07 19.93 -2.82
C LEU A 272 5.38 18.92 -1.88
N LEU A 273 4.64 17.97 -2.44
CA LEU A 273 4.00 16.92 -1.63
C LEU A 273 5.04 16.09 -0.86
N ASP A 274 6.16 15.72 -1.48
CA ASP A 274 7.21 14.94 -0.83
C ASP A 274 7.77 15.69 0.39
N VAL A 275 7.98 16.99 0.26
CA VAL A 275 8.48 17.86 1.35
C VAL A 275 7.45 17.93 2.48
N ALA A 276 6.17 18.15 2.16
CA ALA A 276 5.12 18.22 3.16
C ALA A 276 4.96 16.91 3.94
N VAL A 277 5.01 15.77 3.24
CA VAL A 277 4.96 14.43 3.85
C VAL A 277 6.21 14.17 4.70
N ALA A 278 7.39 14.60 4.26
CA ALA A 278 8.62 14.48 5.05
C ALA A 278 8.59 15.31 6.33
N ILE A 279 8.03 16.53 6.29
CA ILE A 279 7.84 17.36 7.48
C ILE A 279 6.87 16.68 8.46
N PHE A 280 5.74 16.17 7.95
CA PHE A 280 4.79 15.44 8.79
C PHE A 280 5.41 14.18 9.42
N MET A 281 6.21 13.43 8.66
CA MET A 281 6.99 12.29 9.16
C MET A 281 7.97 12.70 10.26
N LEU A 282 8.68 13.81 10.08
CA LEU A 282 9.63 14.31 11.09
C LEU A 282 8.93 14.72 12.38
N ILE A 283 7.79 15.42 12.29
CA ILE A 283 6.99 15.79 13.47
C ILE A 283 6.50 14.52 14.19
N THR A 284 6.06 13.51 13.45
CA THR A 284 5.65 12.21 14.01
C THR A 284 6.81 11.45 14.69
N LEU A 285 8.05 11.65 14.24
CA LEU A 285 9.23 11.12 14.94
C LEU A 285 9.50 11.89 16.22
N CYS A 286 9.45 13.21 16.16
CA CYS A 286 9.65 14.07 17.31
C CYS A 286 8.60 13.79 18.40
N SER A 287 7.33 13.59 18.06
CA SER A 287 6.28 13.25 19.03
C SER A 287 6.58 11.96 19.78
N GLY A 288 7.13 10.94 19.11
CA GLY A 288 7.54 9.69 19.77
C GLY A 288 8.72 9.84 20.72
N ILE A 289 9.73 10.63 20.32
CA ILE A 289 10.97 10.84 21.12
C ILE A 289 10.71 11.73 22.33
N PHE A 290 9.95 12.81 22.13
CA PHE A 290 9.67 13.83 23.13
C PHE A 290 8.32 13.64 23.84
N SER A 291 7.69 12.47 23.69
CA SER A 291 6.44 12.14 24.37
C SER A 291 6.57 12.19 25.89
N ILE A 292 5.47 12.55 26.55
CA ILE A 292 5.30 12.47 28.02
C ILE A 292 5.51 11.03 28.50
N ASN A 293 5.11 10.02 27.71
CA ASN A 293 5.39 8.63 27.99
C ASN A 293 6.05 7.93 26.79
N ARG A 294 7.39 8.00 26.75
CA ARG A 294 8.20 7.43 25.67
C ARG A 294 7.99 5.92 25.49
N ALA A 295 7.77 5.17 26.58
CA ALA A 295 7.59 3.72 26.53
C ALA A 295 6.32 3.34 25.75
N LEU A 296 5.24 4.11 25.92
CA LEU A 296 3.99 3.92 25.21
C LEU A 296 4.02 4.51 23.78
N SER A 297 4.84 5.52 23.53
CA SER A 297 4.80 6.30 22.28
C SER A 297 5.80 5.88 21.20
N LEU A 298 6.99 5.40 21.58
CA LEU A 298 8.08 5.20 20.63
C LEU A 298 7.75 4.14 19.57
N LYS A 299 7.18 2.99 19.98
CA LYS A 299 6.80 1.92 19.05
C LYS A 299 5.73 2.37 18.05
N PRO A 300 4.60 2.98 18.47
CA PRO A 300 3.64 3.59 17.54
C PRO A 300 4.27 4.61 16.58
N ALA A 301 5.10 5.53 17.07
CA ALA A 301 5.77 6.52 16.24
C ALA A 301 6.65 5.88 15.15
N LEU A 302 7.46 4.87 15.52
CA LEU A 302 8.29 4.14 14.57
C LEU A 302 7.46 3.38 13.52
N LEU A 303 6.32 2.81 13.90
CA LEU A 303 5.39 2.17 12.97
C LEU A 303 4.76 3.20 12.01
N TYR A 304 4.32 4.36 12.53
CA TYR A 304 3.79 5.43 11.67
C TYR A 304 4.85 5.90 10.67
N ILE A 305 6.09 6.16 11.10
CA ILE A 305 7.17 6.55 10.19
C ILE A 305 7.45 5.48 9.15
N CYS A 306 7.50 4.21 9.56
CA CYS A 306 7.67 3.08 8.64
C CYS A 306 6.62 3.10 7.54
N PHE A 307 5.35 3.34 7.88
CA PHE A 307 4.26 3.37 6.92
C PHE A 307 4.13 4.67 6.12
N ILE A 308 4.48 5.83 6.68
CA ILE A 308 4.67 7.06 5.89
C ILE A 308 5.80 6.82 4.87
N PHE A 309 6.85 6.05 5.21
CA PHE A 309 7.90 5.70 4.25
C PHE A 309 7.36 4.92 3.04
N GLY A 310 6.25 4.19 3.21
CA GLY A 310 5.49 3.56 2.12
C GLY A 310 5.14 4.55 1.00
N TYR A 311 4.77 5.79 1.31
CA TYR A 311 4.56 6.86 0.33
C TYR A 311 5.80 7.06 -0.56
N PHE A 312 6.97 7.25 0.06
CA PHE A 312 8.23 7.49 -0.65
C PHE A 312 8.68 6.27 -1.47
N LEU A 313 8.39 5.05 -0.99
CA LEU A 313 8.63 3.83 -1.76
C LEU A 313 7.81 3.82 -3.04
N VAL A 314 6.51 4.08 -2.95
CA VAL A 314 5.63 4.04 -4.12
C VAL A 314 6.03 5.10 -5.14
N VAL A 315 6.20 6.36 -4.72
CA VAL A 315 6.65 7.45 -5.60
C VAL A 315 8.04 7.17 -6.19
N GLY A 316 8.94 6.62 -5.38
CA GLY A 316 10.32 6.34 -5.76
C GLY A 316 10.46 5.17 -6.76
N LEU A 317 9.57 4.17 -6.68
CA LEU A 317 9.63 2.91 -7.41
C LEU A 317 8.68 2.84 -8.60
N ILE A 318 7.45 3.34 -8.46
CA ILE A 318 6.38 3.22 -9.46
C ILE A 318 6.46 4.41 -10.43
N ARG A 319 7.29 4.27 -11.47
CA ARG A 319 7.59 5.36 -12.42
C ARG A 319 7.00 5.18 -13.81
N THR A 320 6.39 4.05 -14.09
CA THR A 320 5.82 3.75 -15.40
C THR A 320 4.34 3.36 -15.26
N PRO A 321 3.51 3.62 -16.29
CA PRO A 321 2.09 3.29 -16.25
C PRO A 321 1.86 1.78 -16.12
N GLU A 322 2.77 0.95 -16.63
CA GLU A 322 2.69 -0.51 -16.46
C GLU A 322 2.80 -0.92 -15.00
N TRP A 323 3.73 -0.32 -14.24
CA TRP A 323 3.87 -0.58 -12.80
C TRP A 323 2.70 -0.04 -11.99
N ALA A 324 2.17 1.13 -12.36
CA ALA A 324 0.97 1.67 -11.72
C ALA A 324 -0.24 0.75 -11.97
N GLY A 325 -0.41 0.26 -13.20
CA GLY A 325 -1.47 -0.68 -13.58
C GLY A 325 -1.39 -2.00 -12.82
N ARG A 326 -0.18 -2.54 -12.61
CA ARG A 326 0.03 -3.73 -11.77
C ARG A 326 -0.37 -3.49 -10.31
N CYS A 327 -0.01 -2.34 -9.73
CA CYS A 327 -0.41 -1.99 -8.36
C CYS A 327 -1.93 -1.88 -8.23
N ILE A 328 -2.59 -1.22 -9.19
CA ILE A 328 -4.04 -1.10 -9.24
C ILE A 328 -4.70 -2.47 -9.37
N ALA A 329 -4.20 -3.34 -10.26
CA ALA A 329 -4.74 -4.69 -10.44
C ALA A 329 -4.63 -5.54 -9.17
N VAL A 330 -3.47 -5.51 -8.49
CA VAL A 330 -3.26 -6.23 -7.22
C VAL A 330 -4.15 -5.67 -6.12
N LEU A 331 -4.26 -4.34 -6.01
CA LEU A 331 -5.15 -3.68 -5.06
C LEU A 331 -6.63 -4.05 -5.30
N MET A 332 -7.06 -4.09 -6.56
CA MET A 332 -8.43 -4.50 -6.91
C MET A 332 -8.69 -5.97 -6.60
N LEU A 333 -7.71 -6.85 -6.86
CA LEU A 333 -7.81 -8.27 -6.53
C LEU A 333 -7.90 -8.48 -5.02
N SER A 334 -7.07 -7.81 -4.23
CA SER A 334 -7.13 -7.89 -2.77
C SER A 334 -8.43 -7.30 -2.23
N ALA A 335 -8.90 -6.16 -2.77
CA ALA A 335 -10.18 -5.57 -2.41
C ALA A 335 -11.38 -6.47 -2.74
N PHE A 336 -11.38 -7.11 -3.91
CA PHE A 336 -12.39 -8.08 -4.27
C PHE A 336 -12.38 -9.29 -3.33
N ALA A 337 -11.21 -9.85 -3.03
CA ALA A 337 -11.10 -10.99 -2.13
C ALA A 337 -11.59 -10.66 -0.71
N VAL A 338 -11.21 -9.50 -0.16
CA VAL A 338 -11.71 -9.00 1.14
C VAL A 338 -13.22 -8.82 1.12
N ALA A 339 -13.77 -8.23 0.05
CA ALA A 339 -15.20 -8.02 -0.10
C ALA A 339 -15.97 -9.35 -0.22
N ALA A 340 -15.44 -10.31 -1.00
CA ALA A 340 -16.03 -11.63 -1.18
C ALA A 340 -16.04 -12.42 0.14
N ILE A 341 -14.95 -12.38 0.93
CA ILE A 341 -14.91 -12.97 2.28
C ILE A 341 -15.98 -12.33 3.17
N GLY A 342 -16.11 -11.01 3.14
CA GLY A 342 -17.12 -10.31 3.95
C GLY A 342 -18.56 -10.61 3.53
N ILE A 343 -18.82 -10.73 2.23
CA ILE A 343 -20.14 -11.16 1.72
C ILE A 343 -20.42 -12.61 2.15
N PHE A 344 -19.41 -13.49 2.06
CA PHE A 344 -19.54 -14.87 2.53
C PHE A 344 -19.85 -14.93 4.03
N GLU A 345 -19.17 -14.12 4.84
CA GLU A 345 -19.44 -13.98 6.28
C GLU A 345 -20.89 -13.56 6.56
N ASN A 346 -21.45 -12.65 5.76
CA ASN A 346 -22.83 -12.20 5.92
C ASN A 346 -23.89 -13.28 5.70
N PHE A 347 -23.67 -14.20 4.75
CA PHE A 347 -24.66 -15.21 4.38
C PHE A 347 -24.44 -16.57 5.06
N PHE A 348 -23.20 -16.90 5.41
CA PHE A 348 -22.81 -18.24 5.87
C PHE A 348 -21.97 -18.23 7.15
N GLY A 349 -21.53 -17.06 7.61
CA GLY A 349 -20.64 -16.91 8.76
C GLY A 349 -21.35 -16.49 10.04
N GLN A 350 -20.57 -16.37 11.11
CA GLN A 350 -21.02 -15.73 12.35
C GLN A 350 -20.71 -14.24 12.28
N LEU A 351 -21.75 -13.41 12.22
CA LEU A 351 -21.61 -11.97 12.22
C LEU A 351 -21.16 -11.45 13.59
N SER A 352 -20.37 -10.38 13.60
CA SER A 352 -19.95 -9.77 14.86
C SER A 352 -21.08 -8.92 15.47
N LEU A 353 -21.56 -9.32 16.65
CA LEU A 353 -22.53 -8.57 17.44
C LEU A 353 -21.89 -7.46 18.31
N ASN A 354 -20.59 -7.57 18.61
CA ASN A 354 -19.85 -6.68 19.53
C ASN A 354 -19.82 -5.18 19.14
N TRP A 355 -20.31 -4.81 17.96
CA TRP A 355 -20.21 -3.46 17.39
C TRP A 355 -21.58 -2.84 17.04
N ILE A 356 -22.66 -3.38 17.61
CA ILE A 356 -24.04 -2.90 17.48
C ILE A 356 -24.67 -2.79 18.87
N ASP A 357 -25.41 -1.70 19.09
CA ASP A 357 -26.36 -1.62 20.19
C ASP A 357 -27.62 -2.42 19.83
N ALA A 358 -27.75 -3.62 20.41
CA ALA A 358 -28.79 -4.59 20.07
C ALA A 358 -30.19 -4.13 20.51
N GLU A 359 -30.29 -3.25 21.51
CA GLU A 359 -31.57 -2.72 22.00
C GLU A 359 -32.15 -1.65 21.07
N MET A 360 -31.30 -0.94 20.32
CA MET A 360 -31.73 0.12 19.40
C MET A 360 -31.86 -0.35 17.93
N PHE A 361 -31.27 -1.49 17.57
CA PHE A 361 -31.26 -2.00 16.19
C PHE A 361 -31.48 -3.52 16.13
N GLU A 362 -32.65 -3.96 16.59
CA GLU A 362 -33.06 -5.38 16.60
C GLU A 362 -33.02 -6.03 15.19
N ASP A 363 -33.24 -5.25 14.12
CA ASP A 363 -33.28 -5.74 12.74
C ASP A 363 -31.89 -6.01 12.11
N ILE A 364 -30.78 -5.78 12.84
CA ILE A 364 -29.42 -6.02 12.32
C ILE A 364 -28.79 -7.19 13.05
N GLU A 365 -28.82 -8.34 12.39
CA GLU A 365 -28.30 -9.63 12.87
C GLU A 365 -26.77 -9.64 13.11
N GLY A 366 -26.05 -8.61 12.65
CA GLY A 366 -24.65 -8.37 12.97
C GLY A 366 -23.89 -7.56 11.91
N ARG A 367 -22.60 -7.25 12.12
CA ARG A 367 -21.77 -6.50 11.16
C ARG A 367 -20.64 -7.37 10.62
N VAL A 368 -20.40 -7.25 9.31
CA VAL A 368 -19.30 -7.93 8.62
C VAL A 368 -17.96 -7.30 8.99
N VAL A 369 -16.98 -8.13 9.35
CA VAL A 369 -15.62 -7.66 9.69
C VAL A 369 -14.53 -8.14 8.74
N SER A 370 -14.77 -9.22 8.00
CA SER A 370 -13.82 -9.85 7.08
C SER A 370 -12.43 -10.00 7.74
N THR A 371 -11.37 -9.75 6.98
CA THR A 371 -9.96 -9.83 7.42
C THR A 371 -9.53 -8.74 8.43
N PHE A 372 -10.41 -7.78 8.76
CA PHE A 372 -10.07 -6.61 9.57
C PHE A 372 -10.55 -6.68 11.03
N ALA A 373 -11.36 -7.68 11.40
CA ALA A 373 -11.92 -7.89 12.74
C ALA A 373 -12.75 -6.73 13.32
N ASN A 374 -12.86 -5.60 12.60
CA ASN A 374 -13.68 -4.46 12.93
C ASN A 374 -14.38 -3.94 11.66
N PRO A 375 -15.70 -3.70 11.72
CA PRO A 375 -16.49 -3.32 10.55
C PRO A 375 -16.17 -1.90 10.03
N ASN A 376 -15.78 -0.96 10.90
CA ASN A 376 -15.36 0.38 10.49
C ASN A 376 -14.02 0.33 9.75
N VAL A 377 -13.08 -0.48 10.22
CA VAL A 377 -11.76 -0.67 9.59
C VAL A 377 -11.90 -1.33 8.21
N LEU A 378 -12.81 -2.31 8.09
CA LEU A 378 -13.17 -2.87 6.79
C LEU A 378 -13.74 -1.78 5.87
N ALA A 379 -14.69 -0.98 6.36
CA ALA A 379 -15.30 0.09 5.59
C ALA A 379 -14.27 1.13 5.11
N GLU A 380 -13.33 1.52 5.97
CA GLU A 380 -12.21 2.42 5.66
C GLU A 380 -11.38 1.92 4.47
N TYR A 381 -11.10 0.62 4.43
CA TYR A 381 -10.39 0.00 3.30
C TYR A 381 -11.23 -0.01 2.01
N LEU A 382 -12.53 -0.33 2.11
CA LEU A 382 -13.42 -0.40 0.95
C LEU A 382 -13.67 0.97 0.31
N ILE A 383 -13.86 2.04 1.11
CA ILE A 383 -14.09 3.39 0.56
C ILE A 383 -12.84 3.98 -0.13
N MET A 384 -11.64 3.55 0.28
CA MET A 384 -10.40 3.92 -0.41
C MET A 384 -10.25 3.23 -1.78
N THR A 385 -10.85 2.05 -1.97
CA THR A 385 -10.70 1.23 -3.18
C THR A 385 -11.86 1.36 -4.17
N LEU A 386 -13.06 1.71 -3.71
CA LEU A 386 -14.27 1.78 -4.55
C LEU A 386 -14.16 2.77 -5.72
N PRO A 387 -13.63 4.01 -5.58
CA PRO A 387 -13.49 4.90 -6.73
C PRO A 387 -12.53 4.35 -7.80
N ILE A 388 -11.52 3.57 -7.38
CA ILE A 388 -10.57 2.93 -8.29
C ILE A 388 -11.24 1.80 -9.07
N SER A 389 -12.03 0.95 -8.40
CA SER A 389 -12.76 -0.12 -9.07
C SER A 389 -13.78 0.42 -10.08
N LEU A 390 -14.47 1.52 -9.73
CA LEU A 390 -15.37 2.24 -10.62
C LEU A 390 -14.61 2.79 -11.84
N THR A 391 -13.43 3.37 -11.64
CA THR A 391 -12.60 3.85 -12.75
C THR A 391 -12.18 2.71 -13.67
N ALA A 392 -11.80 1.56 -13.12
CA ALA A 392 -11.48 0.38 -13.90
C ALA A 392 -12.68 -0.13 -14.72
N LEU A 393 -13.88 -0.10 -14.16
CA LEU A 393 -15.11 -0.43 -14.87
C LEU A 393 -15.38 0.53 -16.04
N LEU A 394 -15.19 1.84 -15.83
CA LEU A 394 -15.40 2.86 -16.85
C LEU A 394 -14.31 2.85 -17.94
N ALA A 395 -13.07 2.48 -17.59
CA ALA A 395 -11.93 2.44 -18.49
C ALA A 395 -11.78 1.10 -19.25
N ALA A 396 -12.49 0.04 -18.83
CA ALA A 396 -12.35 -1.28 -19.42
C ALA A 396 -12.85 -1.33 -20.86
N LYS A 397 -11.93 -1.62 -21.79
CA LYS A 397 -12.24 -1.77 -23.23
C LYS A 397 -12.67 -3.20 -23.62
N LYS A 398 -12.19 -4.21 -22.90
CA LYS A 398 -12.49 -5.63 -23.19
C LYS A 398 -13.70 -6.10 -22.36
N PRO A 399 -14.62 -6.91 -22.92
CA PRO A 399 -15.83 -7.32 -22.22
C PRO A 399 -15.53 -8.10 -20.94
N LEU A 400 -14.57 -9.04 -20.98
CA LEU A 400 -14.17 -9.80 -19.79
C LEU A 400 -13.56 -8.91 -18.70
N ALA A 401 -12.73 -7.94 -19.07
CA ALA A 401 -12.16 -6.99 -18.11
C ALA A 401 -13.25 -6.09 -17.51
N ARG A 402 -14.25 -5.71 -18.31
CA ARG A 402 -15.39 -4.91 -17.87
C ARG A 402 -16.29 -5.70 -16.91
N LEU A 403 -16.56 -6.96 -17.22
CA LEU A 403 -17.30 -7.86 -16.33
C LEU A 403 -16.56 -8.07 -15.01
N ALA A 404 -15.25 -8.34 -15.05
CA ALA A 404 -14.43 -8.48 -13.84
C ALA A 404 -14.45 -7.22 -12.96
N ALA A 405 -14.30 -6.04 -13.57
CA ALA A 405 -14.37 -4.76 -12.86
C ALA A 405 -15.78 -4.47 -12.31
N LEU A 406 -16.84 -4.87 -13.02
CA LEU A 406 -18.22 -4.76 -12.56
C LEU A 406 -18.45 -5.63 -11.32
N VAL A 407 -18.09 -6.92 -11.41
CA VAL A 407 -18.21 -7.87 -10.28
C VAL A 407 -17.44 -7.36 -9.07
N ALA A 408 -16.20 -6.88 -9.25
CA ALA A 408 -15.41 -6.31 -8.18
C ALA A 408 -16.08 -5.07 -7.56
N THR A 409 -16.57 -4.14 -8.38
CA THR A 409 -17.23 -2.91 -7.90
C THR A 409 -18.52 -3.22 -7.13
N VAL A 410 -19.32 -4.16 -7.63
CA VAL A 410 -20.56 -4.61 -6.97
C VAL A 410 -20.23 -5.29 -5.64
N ALA A 411 -19.25 -6.20 -5.62
CA ALA A 411 -18.84 -6.88 -4.40
C ALA A 411 -18.33 -5.88 -3.33
N ILE A 412 -17.46 -4.94 -3.71
CA ILE A 412 -16.94 -3.91 -2.80
C ILE A 412 -18.08 -3.04 -2.26
N SER A 413 -19.03 -2.64 -3.12
CA SER A 413 -20.19 -1.82 -2.73
C SER A 413 -21.12 -2.57 -1.77
N LEU A 414 -21.46 -3.82 -2.08
CA LEU A 414 -22.33 -4.66 -1.23
C LEU A 414 -21.68 -4.92 0.13
N CYS A 415 -20.40 -5.29 0.14
CA CYS A 415 -19.65 -5.50 1.38
C CYS A 415 -19.61 -4.21 2.22
N LEU A 416 -19.43 -3.04 1.57
CA LEU A 416 -19.47 -1.74 2.26
C LEU A 416 -20.84 -1.49 2.93
N VAL A 417 -21.94 -1.87 2.29
CA VAL A 417 -23.28 -1.80 2.92
C VAL A 417 -23.34 -2.72 4.14
N TYR A 418 -22.88 -3.97 4.05
CA TYR A 418 -22.92 -4.88 5.21
C TYR A 418 -21.96 -4.53 6.35
N THR A 419 -21.05 -3.56 6.17
CA THR A 419 -20.29 -3.00 7.29
C THR A 419 -21.14 -2.14 8.24
N TRP A 420 -22.28 -1.62 7.77
CA TRP A 420 -23.12 -0.67 8.51
C TRP A 420 -22.37 0.57 9.05
N SER A 421 -21.25 0.95 8.43
CA SER A 421 -20.45 2.10 8.85
C SER A 421 -20.98 3.40 8.22
N ARG A 422 -21.82 4.11 8.98
CA ARG A 422 -22.44 5.38 8.58
C ARG A 422 -21.43 6.43 8.08
N GLY A 423 -20.32 6.61 8.80
CA GLY A 423 -19.27 7.56 8.44
C GLY A 423 -18.61 7.22 7.11
N ALA A 424 -18.39 5.93 6.83
CA ALA A 424 -17.84 5.45 5.57
C ALA A 424 -18.82 5.69 4.41
N TRP A 425 -20.12 5.41 4.60
CA TRP A 425 -21.15 5.66 3.59
C TRP A 425 -21.24 7.14 3.22
N LEU A 426 -21.27 8.03 4.20
CA LEU A 426 -21.30 9.48 3.92
C LEU A 426 -20.02 9.93 3.21
N GLY A 427 -18.85 9.48 3.68
CA GLY A 427 -17.57 9.79 3.08
C GLY A 427 -17.50 9.37 1.60
N ILE A 428 -17.94 8.16 1.27
CA ILE A 428 -17.89 7.67 -0.11
C ILE A 428 -18.93 8.35 -1.00
N ILE A 429 -20.11 8.71 -0.51
CA ILE A 429 -21.13 9.44 -1.28
C ILE A 429 -20.57 10.79 -1.73
N VAL A 430 -19.98 11.55 -0.80
CA VAL A 430 -19.37 12.86 -1.11
C VAL A 430 -18.18 12.70 -2.06
N ALA A 431 -17.33 11.69 -1.85
CA ALA A 431 -16.19 11.44 -2.72
C ALA A 431 -16.60 11.03 -4.15
N LEU A 432 -17.59 10.16 -4.30
CA LEU A 432 -18.11 9.77 -5.61
C LEU A 432 -18.81 10.92 -6.32
N LEU A 433 -19.51 11.79 -5.58
CA LEU A 433 -20.06 13.03 -6.13
C LEU A 433 -18.96 13.88 -6.78
N ILE A 434 -17.86 14.12 -6.07
CA ILE A 434 -16.71 14.87 -6.57
C ILE A 434 -16.07 14.15 -7.77
N TYR A 435 -15.89 12.83 -7.69
CA TYR A 435 -15.38 12.01 -8.79
C TYR A 435 -16.21 12.20 -10.07
N PHE A 436 -17.54 12.06 -9.97
CA PHE A 436 -18.42 12.17 -11.13
C PHE A 436 -18.53 13.59 -11.68
N LEU A 437 -18.43 14.63 -10.83
CA LEU A 437 -18.35 16.03 -11.27
C LEU A 437 -17.08 16.30 -12.09
N ILE A 438 -15.96 15.65 -11.74
CA ILE A 438 -14.72 15.71 -12.52
C ILE A 438 -14.83 14.86 -13.80
N TYR A 439 -15.48 13.69 -13.72
CA TYR A 439 -15.64 12.76 -14.84
C TYR A 439 -16.48 13.34 -15.99
N SER A 440 -17.62 13.99 -15.66
CA SER A 440 -18.55 14.54 -16.64
C SER A 440 -19.34 15.73 -16.10
N ARG A 441 -19.56 16.74 -16.97
CA ARG A 441 -20.41 17.90 -16.66
C ARG A 441 -21.90 17.54 -16.57
N LYS A 442 -22.33 16.48 -17.25
CA LYS A 442 -23.73 16.00 -17.23
C LYS A 442 -24.12 15.43 -15.86
N THR A 443 -23.14 15.11 -15.01
CA THR A 443 -23.36 14.69 -13.63
C THR A 443 -24.14 15.74 -12.84
N LEU A 444 -23.95 17.03 -13.10
CA LEU A 444 -24.69 18.08 -12.37
C LEU A 444 -26.20 17.98 -12.64
N THR A 445 -26.58 17.66 -13.87
CA THR A 445 -27.99 17.41 -14.23
C THR A 445 -28.53 16.16 -13.55
N LEU A 446 -27.76 15.06 -13.54
CA LEU A 446 -28.12 13.83 -12.81
C LEU A 446 -28.25 14.07 -11.30
N LEU A 447 -27.43 14.96 -10.73
CA LEU A 447 -27.50 15.33 -9.32
C LEU A 447 -28.82 16.06 -9.00
N CYS A 448 -29.26 16.97 -9.87
CA CYS A 448 -30.55 17.64 -9.70
C CYS A 448 -31.70 16.63 -9.72
N PHE A 449 -31.67 15.64 -10.62
CA PHE A 449 -32.66 14.55 -10.62
C PHE A 449 -32.54 13.62 -9.41
N GLY A 450 -31.33 13.32 -8.96
CA GLY A 450 -31.09 12.51 -7.75
C GLY A 450 -31.57 13.20 -6.47
N ALA A 451 -31.40 14.53 -6.36
CA ALA A 451 -31.95 15.32 -5.27
C ALA A 451 -33.49 15.32 -5.29
N PHE A 452 -34.10 15.31 -6.48
CA PHE A 452 -35.55 15.16 -6.63
C PHE A 452 -36.03 13.74 -6.26
N ALA A 453 -35.22 12.71 -6.48
CA ALA A 453 -35.52 11.32 -6.12
C ALA A 453 -35.34 11.02 -4.61
N LEU A 454 -34.66 11.88 -3.88
CA LEU A 454 -34.28 11.68 -2.47
C LEU A 454 -35.47 11.46 -1.52
N PRO A 455 -36.61 12.18 -1.65
CA PRO A 455 -37.82 11.93 -0.86
C PRO A 455 -38.48 10.57 -1.13
N PHE A 456 -38.20 9.94 -2.28
CA PHE A 456 -38.80 8.68 -2.70
C PHE A 456 -37.95 7.45 -2.34
N LEU A 457 -36.68 7.66 -1.93
CA LEU A 457 -35.78 6.57 -1.48
C LEU A 457 -36.37 5.69 -0.37
N PRO A 458 -37.09 6.22 0.64
CA PRO A 458 -37.70 5.39 1.68
C PRO A 458 -38.76 4.40 1.17
N LEU A 459 -39.31 4.61 -0.03
CA LEU A 459 -40.30 3.71 -0.65
C LEU A 459 -39.65 2.48 -1.31
N VAL A 460 -38.35 2.54 -1.57
CA VAL A 460 -37.60 1.53 -2.34
C VAL A 460 -36.55 0.82 -1.48
N LEU A 461 -35.95 1.53 -0.52
CA LEU A 461 -34.93 0.99 0.35
C LEU A 461 -35.53 0.18 1.51
N PRO A 462 -34.86 -0.90 1.97
CA PRO A 462 -35.25 -1.59 3.19
C PRO A 462 -35.32 -0.63 4.38
N SER A 463 -36.30 -0.82 5.26
CA SER A 463 -36.49 0.00 6.47
C SER A 463 -35.22 0.11 7.30
N THR A 464 -34.45 -0.98 7.43
CA THR A 464 -33.17 -1.03 8.15
C THR A 464 -32.12 -0.05 7.61
N VAL A 465 -32.03 0.08 6.29
CA VAL A 465 -31.13 1.04 5.61
C VAL A 465 -31.60 2.47 5.89
N VAL A 466 -32.91 2.72 5.76
CA VAL A 466 -33.50 4.05 6.02
C VAL A 466 -33.25 4.49 7.46
N THR A 467 -33.56 3.64 8.45
CA THR A 467 -33.35 3.90 9.88
C THR A 467 -31.88 4.15 10.21
N ARG A 468 -30.96 3.43 9.56
CA ARG A 468 -29.53 3.68 9.74
C ARG A 468 -29.07 4.99 9.13
N PHE A 469 -29.60 5.41 7.97
CA PHE A 469 -29.30 6.74 7.41
C PHE A 469 -29.87 7.87 8.26
N THR A 470 -31.11 7.76 8.75
CA THR A 470 -31.72 8.81 9.58
C THR A 470 -31.07 8.93 10.96
N SER A 471 -30.48 7.86 11.47
CA SER A 471 -29.72 7.88 12.74
C SER A 471 -28.43 8.73 12.71
N ILE A 472 -27.92 9.11 11.52
CA ILE A 472 -26.65 9.87 11.38
C ILE A 472 -26.66 11.19 12.16
N GLY A 473 -27.83 11.84 12.28
CA GLY A 473 -28.01 13.11 12.99
C GLY A 473 -28.79 12.99 14.30
N ASN A 474 -29.13 11.79 14.74
CA ASN A 474 -29.94 11.60 15.94
C ASN A 474 -29.05 11.63 17.19
N LEU A 475 -29.16 12.70 17.99
CA LEU A 475 -28.44 12.83 19.27
C LEU A 475 -29.01 11.91 20.37
N ALA A 476 -30.19 11.33 20.18
CA ALA A 476 -30.74 10.32 21.07
C ALA A 476 -30.10 8.92 20.85
N ASP A 477 -29.29 8.75 19.80
CA ASP A 477 -28.49 7.55 19.59
C ASP A 477 -27.33 7.51 20.60
N THR A 478 -27.31 6.47 21.44
CA THR A 478 -26.30 6.21 22.49
C THR A 478 -24.87 6.32 21.95
N SER A 479 -24.64 5.90 20.71
CA SER A 479 -23.31 5.92 20.07
C SER A 479 -22.88 7.32 19.60
N THR A 480 -23.83 8.16 19.18
CA THR A 480 -23.54 9.54 18.75
C THR A 480 -23.28 10.42 19.97
N ALA A 481 -24.10 10.29 21.01
CA ALA A 481 -23.91 11.00 22.27
C ALA A 481 -22.56 10.64 22.92
N TYR A 482 -22.20 9.36 22.94
CA TYR A 482 -20.89 8.88 23.43
C TYR A 482 -19.70 9.58 22.75
N ARG A 483 -19.73 9.70 21.41
CA ARG A 483 -18.66 10.40 20.65
C ARG A 483 -18.59 11.89 20.97
N VAL A 484 -19.74 12.56 21.09
CA VAL A 484 -19.79 13.99 21.43
C VAL A 484 -19.16 14.26 22.80
N HIS A 485 -19.47 13.45 23.81
CA HIS A 485 -18.84 13.56 25.12
C HIS A 485 -17.32 13.31 25.05
N ILE A 486 -16.89 12.34 24.24
CA ILE A 486 -15.45 12.10 24.04
C ILE A 486 -14.76 13.31 23.42
N TRP A 487 -15.40 13.95 22.44
CA TRP A 487 -14.86 15.14 21.77
C TRP A 487 -14.73 16.31 22.73
N MET A 488 -15.67 16.52 23.65
CA MET A 488 -15.57 17.58 24.66
C MET A 488 -14.33 17.38 25.55
N GLY A 489 -14.13 16.17 26.08
CA GLY A 489 -12.93 15.87 26.87
C GLY A 489 -11.64 15.97 26.04
N SER A 490 -11.68 15.51 24.79
CA SER A 490 -10.55 15.58 23.86
C SER A 490 -10.18 17.02 23.51
N LEU A 491 -11.17 17.91 23.38
CA LEU A 491 -10.95 19.34 23.15
C LEU A 491 -10.30 20.02 24.35
N ASN A 492 -10.71 19.67 25.58
CA ASN A 492 -10.07 20.18 26.79
C ASN A 492 -8.62 19.73 26.87
N MET A 493 -8.35 18.45 26.61
CA MET A 493 -6.98 17.93 26.51
C MET A 493 -6.17 18.64 25.42
N ALA A 494 -6.76 18.83 24.23
CA ALA A 494 -6.09 19.48 23.10
C ALA A 494 -5.66 20.92 23.39
N ARG A 495 -6.36 21.64 24.29
CA ARG A 495 -5.99 23.00 24.70
C ARG A 495 -4.67 23.02 25.47
N ASP A 496 -4.44 22.03 26.33
CA ASP A 496 -3.23 21.96 27.16
C ASP A 496 -2.00 21.51 26.38
N VAL A 497 -2.20 20.73 25.31
CA VAL A 497 -1.12 20.12 24.52
C VAL A 497 -1.01 20.71 23.12
N LEU A 498 -1.65 21.85 22.87
CA LEU A 498 -1.83 22.43 21.54
C LEU A 498 -0.53 22.61 20.77
N LEU A 499 0.56 23.00 21.45
CA LEU A 499 1.85 23.25 20.79
C LEU A 499 2.74 22.01 20.72
N SER A 500 2.86 21.26 21.82
CA SER A 500 3.82 20.15 21.96
C SER A 500 3.28 18.79 21.51
N GLY A 501 1.97 18.59 21.60
CA GLY A 501 1.35 17.25 21.61
C GLY A 501 1.69 16.46 22.89
N LEU A 502 1.03 15.31 23.06
CA LEU A 502 1.31 14.32 24.11
C LEU A 502 2.36 13.27 23.69
N GLY A 503 2.44 13.01 22.39
CA GLY A 503 3.13 11.86 21.81
C GLY A 503 2.19 10.94 21.05
N SER A 504 2.75 10.21 20.09
CA SER A 504 2.00 9.33 19.19
C SER A 504 1.50 8.06 19.86
N GLY A 505 0.32 7.60 19.42
CA GLY A 505 -0.25 6.30 19.78
C GLY A 505 -1.28 6.35 20.91
N MET A 506 -2.28 5.47 20.79
CA MET A 506 -3.43 5.39 21.69
C MET A 506 -3.08 5.16 23.17
N GLY A 507 -1.97 4.49 23.46
CA GLY A 507 -1.57 4.22 24.84
C GLY A 507 -1.29 5.50 25.63
N VAL A 508 -0.72 6.53 24.99
CA VAL A 508 -0.49 7.82 25.65
C VAL A 508 -1.81 8.56 25.86
N PHE A 509 -2.68 8.57 24.84
CA PHE A 509 -4.02 9.14 24.96
C PHE A 509 -4.79 8.53 26.13
N ALA A 510 -4.93 7.21 26.15
CA ALA A 510 -5.71 6.49 27.17
C ALA A 510 -5.14 6.67 28.60
N ALA A 511 -3.83 6.91 28.73
CA ALA A 511 -3.21 7.16 30.04
C ALA A 511 -3.53 8.55 30.61
N VAL A 512 -3.79 9.54 29.76
CA VAL A 512 -4.02 10.94 30.17
C VAL A 512 -5.50 11.33 30.09
N TYR A 513 -6.25 10.72 29.18
CA TYR A 513 -7.65 11.05 28.89
C TYR A 513 -8.59 11.04 30.10
N PRO A 514 -8.48 10.13 31.07
CA PRO A 514 -9.33 10.12 32.26
C PRO A 514 -9.35 11.45 33.05
N GLN A 515 -8.29 12.26 32.98
CA GLN A 515 -8.21 13.56 33.67
C GLN A 515 -9.10 14.64 33.02
N TYR A 516 -9.47 14.43 31.75
CA TYR A 516 -10.24 15.37 30.93
C TYR A 516 -11.63 14.82 30.57
N ALA A 517 -11.89 13.55 30.88
CA ALA A 517 -13.11 12.86 30.53
C ALA A 517 -14.31 13.43 31.31
N LEU A 518 -15.47 13.39 30.66
CA LEU A 518 -16.75 13.54 31.36
C LEU A 518 -17.08 12.20 32.05
N GLY A 519 -17.91 12.24 33.09
CA GLY A 519 -18.26 11.04 33.86
C GLY A 519 -18.83 9.92 32.98
N GLY A 520 -18.32 8.70 33.14
CA GLY A 520 -18.81 7.49 32.46
C GLY A 520 -18.18 7.18 31.10
N ILE A 521 -17.18 7.96 30.66
CA ILE A 521 -16.46 7.74 29.39
C ILE A 521 -14.93 7.75 29.56
N GLU A 522 -14.43 7.58 30.78
CA GLU A 522 -13.01 7.69 31.15
C GLU A 522 -12.13 6.67 30.41
N ALA A 523 -12.71 5.52 30.04
CA ALA A 523 -12.02 4.42 29.37
C ALA A 523 -11.91 4.57 27.83
N ALA A 524 -12.25 5.73 27.27
CA ALA A 524 -12.18 5.93 25.82
C ALA A 524 -10.75 5.69 25.29
N PRO A 525 -10.56 4.81 24.29
CA PRO A 525 -9.23 4.46 23.80
C PRO A 525 -8.60 5.54 22.91
N HIS A 526 -9.41 6.43 22.35
CA HIS A 526 -9.02 7.50 21.44
C HIS A 526 -10.13 8.54 21.26
N SER A 527 -9.81 9.67 20.64
CA SER A 527 -10.74 10.80 20.47
C SER A 527 -11.91 10.57 19.51
N HIS A 528 -11.94 9.47 18.76
CA HIS A 528 -12.96 9.23 17.71
C HIS A 528 -13.07 10.37 16.68
N ASN A 529 -11.99 11.11 16.47
CA ASN A 529 -11.88 12.12 15.43
C ASN A 529 -10.41 12.23 15.02
N LEU A 530 -10.13 11.98 13.74
CA LEU A 530 -8.77 11.98 13.19
C LEU A 530 -8.03 13.29 13.48
N TYR A 531 -8.69 14.42 13.29
CA TYR A 531 -8.07 15.74 13.38
C TYR A 531 -7.79 16.13 14.83
N LEU A 532 -8.72 15.85 15.74
CA LEU A 532 -8.48 16.01 17.18
C LEU A 532 -7.34 15.11 17.65
N GLN A 533 -7.31 13.85 17.21
CA GLN A 533 -6.23 12.94 17.56
C GLN A 533 -4.87 13.46 17.06
N ILE A 534 -4.78 13.99 15.83
CA ILE A 534 -3.54 14.57 15.31
C ILE A 534 -3.08 15.74 16.17
N VAL A 535 -3.98 16.63 16.59
CA VAL A 535 -3.62 17.76 17.47
C VAL A 535 -3.14 17.26 18.83
N ILE A 536 -3.83 16.28 19.40
CA ILE A 536 -3.47 15.73 20.71
C ILE A 536 -2.12 15.00 20.65
N GLU A 537 -1.85 14.23 19.61
CA GLU A 537 -0.61 13.45 19.49
C GLU A 537 0.59 14.29 19.04
N LEU A 538 0.38 15.21 18.10
CA LEU A 538 1.44 15.90 17.36
C LEU A 538 1.43 17.43 17.52
N GLY A 539 0.44 17.99 18.21
CA GLY A 539 0.22 19.43 18.29
C GLY A 539 -0.32 20.05 16.99
N ILE A 540 -0.54 21.35 17.02
CA ILE A 540 -1.05 22.15 15.91
C ILE A 540 -0.11 22.12 14.70
N PHE A 541 1.21 22.02 14.93
CA PHE A 541 2.19 21.92 13.84
C PHE A 541 2.05 20.60 13.07
N GLY A 542 1.72 19.50 13.76
CA GLY A 542 1.40 18.23 13.11
C GLY A 542 0.16 18.33 12.23
N LEU A 543 -0.91 18.95 12.74
CA LEU A 543 -2.13 19.17 11.98
C LEU A 543 -1.88 20.06 10.75
N LEU A 544 -1.14 21.16 10.90
CA LEU A 544 -0.80 22.05 9.79
C LEU A 544 0.03 21.35 8.72
N ALA A 545 1.05 20.59 9.12
CA ALA A 545 1.87 19.80 8.20
C ALA A 545 1.02 18.78 7.42
N PHE A 546 0.09 18.11 8.12
CA PHE A 546 -0.84 17.19 7.49
C PHE A 546 -1.79 17.86 6.48
N ILE A 547 -2.39 18.99 6.86
CA ILE A 547 -3.28 19.76 5.97
C ILE A 547 -2.50 20.24 4.73
N ILE A 548 -1.28 20.74 4.90
CA ILE A 548 -0.42 21.16 3.79
C ILE A 548 -0.11 19.98 2.86
N ALA A 549 0.17 18.79 3.42
CA ALA A 549 0.35 17.58 2.62
C ALA A 549 -0.91 17.23 1.83
N MET A 550 -2.09 17.25 2.44
CA MET A 550 -3.35 16.92 1.76
C MET A 550 -3.75 17.95 0.69
N ILE A 551 -3.53 19.25 0.95
CA ILE A 551 -3.73 20.30 -0.06
C ILE A 551 -2.76 20.14 -1.23
N SER A 552 -1.49 19.86 -0.94
CA SER A 552 -0.45 19.63 -1.97
C SER A 552 -0.78 18.40 -2.81
N PHE A 553 -1.31 17.35 -2.17
CA PHE A 553 -1.78 16.13 -2.82
C PHE A 553 -2.93 16.40 -3.78
N ALA A 554 -4.00 17.07 -3.30
CA ALA A 554 -5.12 17.44 -4.16
C ALA A 554 -4.70 18.34 -5.33
N ARG A 555 -3.82 19.33 -5.07
CA ARG A 555 -3.29 20.22 -6.11
C ARG A 555 -2.50 19.46 -7.17
N GLN A 556 -1.58 18.58 -6.77
CA GLN A 556 -0.78 17.79 -7.69
C GLN A 556 -1.69 16.97 -8.61
N THR A 557 -2.64 16.22 -8.06
CA THR A 557 -3.61 15.41 -8.80
C THR A 557 -4.45 16.26 -9.76
N LEU A 558 -5.11 17.32 -9.28
CA LEU A 558 -5.99 18.14 -10.13
C LEU A 558 -5.22 18.96 -11.18
N SER A 559 -3.96 19.30 -10.91
CA SER A 559 -3.12 20.02 -11.85
C SER A 559 -2.60 19.14 -12.99
N SER A 560 -2.48 17.82 -12.75
CA SER A 560 -1.95 16.84 -13.71
C SER A 560 -2.78 16.68 -14.99
N HIS A 561 -4.03 17.14 -15.00
CA HIS A 561 -4.92 17.05 -16.16
C HIS A 561 -4.26 17.56 -17.46
N SER A 562 -3.92 16.63 -18.35
CA SER A 562 -3.58 16.88 -19.75
C SER A 562 -4.88 16.86 -20.56
N GLY A 563 -5.08 17.89 -21.38
CA GLY A 563 -6.26 17.98 -22.25
C GLY A 563 -6.12 17.18 -23.55
N ALA A 564 -5.25 16.17 -23.59
CA ALA A 564 -4.88 15.44 -24.81
C ALA A 564 -4.92 13.92 -24.56
N LEU A 565 -5.37 13.16 -25.56
CA LEU A 565 -5.43 11.68 -25.65
C LEU A 565 -6.31 10.93 -24.63
N ASP A 566 -7.01 9.90 -25.12
CA ASP A 566 -7.87 9.02 -24.29
C ASP A 566 -7.08 8.23 -23.23
N ARG A 567 -5.82 7.90 -23.52
CA ARG A 567 -4.94 7.18 -22.60
C ARG A 567 -4.58 8.05 -21.39
N ASP A 568 -4.17 9.28 -21.61
CA ASP A 568 -3.80 10.20 -20.52
C ASP A 568 -5.02 10.55 -19.68
N ARG A 569 -6.19 10.68 -20.32
CA ARG A 569 -7.47 10.85 -19.61
C ARG A 569 -7.75 9.68 -18.67
N THR A 570 -7.46 8.45 -19.10
CA THR A 570 -7.69 7.26 -18.26
C THR A 570 -6.80 7.28 -17.01
N TRP A 571 -5.51 7.54 -17.16
CA TRP A 571 -4.58 7.64 -16.02
C TRP A 571 -4.87 8.83 -15.11
N PHE A 572 -5.28 9.95 -15.69
CA PHE A 572 -5.80 11.09 -14.92
C PHE A 572 -7.01 10.68 -14.07
N LEU A 573 -7.98 9.94 -14.61
CA LEU A 573 -9.13 9.46 -13.85
C LEU A 573 -8.74 8.50 -12.73
N TYR A 574 -7.75 7.61 -12.94
CA TYR A 574 -7.22 6.78 -11.85
C TYR A 574 -6.57 7.60 -10.74
N SER A 575 -5.88 8.68 -11.08
CA SER A 575 -5.33 9.61 -10.07
C SER A 575 -6.46 10.35 -9.32
N VAL A 576 -7.50 10.80 -10.02
CA VAL A 576 -8.68 11.41 -9.40
C VAL A 576 -9.43 10.41 -8.49
N ALA A 577 -9.53 9.16 -8.89
CA ALA A 577 -10.12 8.11 -8.07
C ALA A 577 -9.34 7.87 -6.78
N GLY A 578 -8.01 7.80 -6.85
CA GLY A 578 -7.17 7.71 -5.65
C GLY A 578 -7.33 8.92 -4.72
N LEU A 579 -7.42 10.15 -5.28
CA LEU A 579 -7.77 11.35 -4.52
C LEU A 579 -9.14 11.24 -3.84
N CYS A 580 -10.15 10.75 -4.55
CA CYS A 580 -11.50 10.58 -4.00
C CYS A 580 -11.54 9.50 -2.91
N GLY A 581 -10.80 8.40 -3.06
CA GLY A 581 -10.67 7.38 -2.02
C GLY A 581 -10.04 7.92 -0.74
N VAL A 582 -8.96 8.69 -0.87
CA VAL A 582 -8.34 9.42 0.25
C VAL A 582 -9.32 10.43 0.86
N LEU A 583 -10.07 11.16 0.05
CA LEU A 583 -11.07 12.10 0.54
C LEU A 583 -12.20 11.42 1.31
N ALA A 584 -12.73 10.30 0.81
CA ALA A 584 -13.75 9.50 1.50
C ALA A 584 -13.26 9.10 2.89
N PHE A 585 -12.01 8.62 2.96
CA PHE A 585 -11.35 8.23 4.20
C PHE A 585 -11.19 9.41 5.18
N LEU A 586 -10.77 10.58 4.70
CA LEU A 586 -10.64 11.79 5.52
C LEU A 586 -11.98 12.30 6.04
N LEU A 587 -13.05 12.17 5.25
CA LEU A 587 -14.41 12.52 5.66
C LEU A 587 -14.92 11.57 6.74
N GLN A 588 -14.70 10.25 6.60
CA GLN A 588 -14.97 9.31 7.68
C GLN A 588 -14.18 9.67 8.95
N GLY A 589 -12.93 10.12 8.80
CA GLY A 589 -12.07 10.62 9.87
C GLY A 589 -12.63 11.80 10.68
N MET A 590 -13.67 12.50 10.19
CA MET A 590 -14.39 13.50 11.01
C MET A 590 -15.24 12.86 12.11
N THR A 591 -15.58 11.58 11.96
CA THR A 591 -16.48 10.85 12.86
C THR A 591 -15.82 9.67 13.57
N ASP A 592 -14.61 9.29 13.18
CA ASP A 592 -13.86 8.22 13.83
C ASP A 592 -12.35 8.49 13.81
N TYR A 593 -11.59 7.83 14.70
CA TYR A 593 -10.14 7.85 14.64
C TYR A 593 -9.62 6.71 13.76
N VAL A 594 -9.67 6.93 12.45
CA VAL A 594 -9.38 5.93 11.39
C VAL A 594 -7.93 5.42 11.36
N TRP A 595 -7.00 6.04 12.09
CA TRP A 595 -5.57 5.68 12.08
C TRP A 595 -5.13 4.81 13.25
N TYR A 596 -6.07 4.38 14.09
CA TYR A 596 -5.80 3.42 15.15
C TYR A 596 -5.34 2.06 14.59
N ASN A 597 -5.82 1.71 13.39
CA ASN A 597 -5.37 0.51 12.68
C ASN A 597 -4.18 0.83 11.78
N TYR A 598 -3.00 0.33 12.15
CA TYR A 598 -1.77 0.55 11.39
C TYR A 598 -1.80 0.04 9.94
N ARG A 599 -2.60 -1.00 9.63
CA ARG A 599 -2.74 -1.50 8.24
C ARG A 599 -3.46 -0.48 7.38
N ILE A 600 -4.50 0.16 7.92
CA ILE A 600 -5.21 1.25 7.26
C ILE A 600 -4.33 2.49 7.12
N TYR A 601 -3.56 2.82 8.15
CA TYR A 601 -2.55 3.88 8.07
C TYR A 601 -1.54 3.64 6.94
N ALA A 602 -1.06 2.40 6.78
CA ALA A 602 -0.20 2.01 5.65
C ALA A 602 -0.92 2.15 4.31
N MET A 603 -2.16 1.66 4.20
CA MET A 603 -2.95 1.75 2.97
C MET A 603 -3.15 3.21 2.54
N PHE A 604 -3.44 4.11 3.48
CA PHE A 604 -3.57 5.54 3.23
C PHE A 604 -2.33 6.12 2.55
N TRP A 605 -1.14 5.91 3.12
CA TRP A 605 0.11 6.46 2.57
C TRP A 605 0.54 5.79 1.26
N LEU A 606 0.29 4.49 1.11
CA LEU A 606 0.51 3.76 -0.14
C LEU A 606 -0.39 4.32 -1.26
N LEU A 607 -1.66 4.58 -0.97
CA LEU A 607 -2.61 5.13 -1.94
C LEU A 607 -2.28 6.58 -2.32
N VAL A 608 -1.91 7.43 -1.35
CA VAL A 608 -1.39 8.79 -1.62
C VAL A 608 -0.15 8.72 -2.52
N GLY A 609 0.74 7.75 -2.25
CA GLY A 609 1.96 7.52 -3.05
C GLY A 609 1.65 7.07 -4.47
N LEU A 610 0.73 6.12 -4.65
CA LEU A 610 0.33 5.59 -5.96
C LEU A 610 -0.36 6.68 -6.79
N THR A 611 -1.24 7.44 -6.16
CA THR A 611 -1.94 8.56 -6.79
C THR A 611 -0.96 9.65 -7.24
N SER A 612 0.03 9.98 -6.39
CA SER A 612 1.11 10.91 -6.72
C SER A 612 1.97 10.39 -7.87
N ALA A 613 2.36 9.11 -7.84
CA ALA A 613 3.13 8.47 -8.89
C ALA A 613 2.42 8.54 -10.25
N VAL A 614 1.11 8.24 -10.30
CA VAL A 614 0.30 8.35 -11.51
C VAL A 614 0.19 9.81 -11.97
N ALA A 615 -0.07 10.75 -11.05
CA ALA A 615 -0.16 12.18 -11.38
C ALA A 615 1.13 12.73 -12.03
N ARG A 616 2.31 12.33 -11.50
CA ARG A 616 3.61 12.72 -12.06
C ARG A 616 3.85 12.15 -13.45
N GLN A 617 3.41 10.91 -13.70
CA GLN A 617 3.54 10.28 -15.01
C GLN A 617 2.68 11.01 -16.06
N VAL A 618 1.41 11.30 -15.75
CA VAL A 618 0.52 12.07 -16.62
C VAL A 618 1.08 13.47 -16.90
N ALA A 619 1.65 14.13 -15.87
CA ALA A 619 2.26 15.44 -16.03
C ALA A 619 3.56 15.40 -16.87
N ALA A 620 4.36 14.33 -16.77
CA ALA A 620 5.58 14.16 -17.55
C ALA A 620 5.30 13.93 -19.04
N GLU A 621 4.32 13.07 -19.38
CA GLU A 621 3.92 12.79 -20.77
C GLU A 621 3.48 14.06 -21.51
N LYS A 622 2.78 14.96 -20.81
CA LYS A 622 2.39 16.29 -21.30
C LYS A 622 3.58 17.20 -21.65
N ASN A 623 4.66 17.16 -20.87
CA ASN A 623 5.83 18.01 -21.11
C ASN A 623 6.74 17.44 -22.21
N SER A 624 6.61 16.15 -22.53
CA SER A 624 7.37 15.48 -23.60
C SER A 624 6.69 15.49 -24.98
N SER A 625 5.40 15.83 -25.05
CA SER A 625 4.70 15.95 -26.34
C SER A 625 5.13 17.26 -27.02
N PRO A 626 5.71 17.24 -28.24
CA PRO A 626 6.05 18.47 -28.94
C PRO A 626 4.77 19.28 -29.13
N CYS A 627 4.80 20.56 -28.78
CA CYS A 627 3.79 21.52 -29.19
C CYS A 627 3.70 21.50 -30.73
N THR A 628 2.78 20.71 -31.27
CA THR A 628 2.22 20.96 -32.59
C THR A 628 1.41 22.24 -32.45
N LEU A 629 2.08 23.36 -32.72
CA LEU A 629 1.44 24.64 -33.03
C LEU A 629 0.65 24.52 -34.34
#